data_AF-A0A143YCP1-F1
#
_entry.id   AF-A0A143YCP1-F1
#
_cell.length_a   1.000
_cell.length_b   1.000
_cell.length_c   1.000
_cell.angle_alpha   90.00
_cell.angle_beta   90.00
_cell.angle_gamma   90.00
#
_symmetry.space_group_name_H-M   'P 1'
#
loop_
_entity.id
_entity.type
_entity.pdbx_description
1 polymer ?
#
loop_
_entity_poly.entity_id
_entity_poly.type
_entity_poly.pdbx_seq_one_letter_code
_entity_poly.pdbx_strand_id
1 'polypeptide(L)'
;MSLGADNLLIQNIWDMANQSIRIKIHHTGLVKSRGDANVIAEIKGKLNQTGYNLNDRLEDNLTGNFFGTLRYIPFDLALRKILSGGVYPSETGDKIGGISADFWGDKIEFWPYDTEGEIDALLHFDDTIIGIEVKYASGLSSDDDIDNSAKIDEQSIEEQSRNQLSRESRIVSRHGAGKTKILLFIANSDSCRTVYDDVLNRKIISNDVTLAYISWQSILVELEKLKLDNRYYQVIIDDLISLLKKKGFESFKDMNVQFDVDIDQTSFYSFGATDSLDFNIKMDSTIEGDLHYEFS
;
A
#
# COMPACT_ATOMS: atom_id res chain seq x y z
N MET A 1 55.66 -10.48 8.31
CA MET A 1 55.00 -11.78 8.08
C MET A 1 53.64 -11.75 8.76
N SER A 2 52.55 -11.62 8.01
CA SER A 2 51.18 -12.05 8.33
C SER A 2 50.24 -11.47 7.26
N LEU A 3 50.23 -12.09 6.07
CA LEU A 3 49.30 -11.77 4.97
C LEU A 3 48.62 -13.05 4.44
N GLY A 4 48.66 -14.14 5.22
CA GLY A 4 48.19 -15.46 4.78
C GLY A 4 46.82 -15.89 5.31
N ALA A 5 46.31 -15.26 6.37
CA ALA A 5 45.07 -15.72 7.03
C ALA A 5 43.79 -15.10 6.43
N ASP A 6 43.82 -13.83 6.02
CA ASP A 6 42.63 -13.13 5.52
C ASP A 6 42.19 -13.58 4.12
N ASN A 7 43.12 -14.04 3.28
CA ASN A 7 42.79 -14.51 1.93
C ASN A 7 42.05 -15.86 1.94
N LEU A 8 42.37 -16.74 2.89
CA LEU A 8 41.73 -18.05 3.03
C LEU A 8 40.27 -17.95 3.50
N LEU A 9 39.94 -16.92 4.30
CA LEU A 9 38.57 -16.71 4.79
C LEU A 9 37.66 -16.18 3.67
N ILE A 10 38.19 -15.28 2.83
CA ILE A 10 37.46 -14.73 1.67
C ILE A 10 37.27 -15.80 0.58
N GLN A 11 38.26 -16.65 0.34
CA GLN A 11 38.14 -17.78 -0.59
C GLN A 11 37.07 -18.78 -0.15
N ASN A 12 37.02 -19.12 1.14
CA ASN A 12 36.01 -20.05 1.67
C ASN A 12 34.58 -19.51 1.56
N ILE A 13 34.38 -18.19 1.74
CA ILE A 13 33.07 -17.56 1.56
C ILE A 13 32.65 -17.55 0.08
N TRP A 14 33.61 -17.32 -0.83
CA TRP A 14 33.37 -17.39 -2.29
C TRP A 14 33.04 -18.81 -2.77
N ASP A 15 33.72 -19.83 -2.22
CA ASP A 15 33.47 -21.23 -2.57
C ASP A 15 32.14 -21.75 -2.00
N MET A 16 31.71 -21.28 -0.82
CA MET A 16 30.38 -21.57 -0.27
C MET A 16 29.25 -20.91 -1.07
N ALA A 17 29.45 -19.68 -1.56
CA ALA A 17 28.48 -19.00 -2.42
C ALA A 17 28.35 -19.69 -3.79
N ASN A 18 29.45 -20.18 -4.37
CA ASN A 18 29.44 -20.88 -5.66
C ASN A 18 28.94 -22.33 -5.62
N GLN A 19 29.03 -23.02 -4.47
CA GLN A 19 28.42 -24.35 -4.33
C GLN A 19 26.90 -24.29 -4.26
N SER A 20 26.32 -23.19 -3.77
CA SER A 20 24.86 -23.01 -3.69
C SER A 20 24.19 -22.64 -5.03
N ILE A 21 24.97 -22.23 -6.05
CA ILE A 21 24.46 -21.80 -7.37
C ILE A 21 24.59 -22.90 -8.46
N ARG A 22 25.13 -24.08 -8.14
CA ARG A 22 25.20 -25.21 -9.08
C ARG A 22 23.99 -26.14 -8.97
N ILE A 23 22.83 -25.69 -9.43
CA ILE A 23 21.79 -26.61 -9.88
C ILE A 23 22.30 -27.29 -11.16
N LYS A 24 22.51 -28.60 -11.07
CA LYS A 24 22.96 -29.49 -12.16
C LYS A 24 22.12 -29.30 -13.42
N ILE A 25 22.73 -28.76 -14.48
CA ILE A 25 22.30 -29.04 -15.85
C ILE A 25 23.19 -30.18 -16.36
N HIS A 26 22.72 -31.42 -16.22
CA HIS A 26 23.28 -32.55 -16.94
C HIS A 26 22.53 -32.68 -18.27
N HIS A 27 23.26 -32.49 -19.35
CA HIS A 27 22.80 -32.74 -20.70
C HIS A 27 22.92 -34.24 -20.99
N THR A 28 21.79 -34.93 -21.13
CA THR A 28 21.73 -36.28 -21.73
C THR A 28 20.57 -36.32 -22.74
N GLY A 29 20.95 -36.57 -23.99
CA GLY A 29 20.20 -37.10 -25.14
C GLY A 29 18.67 -37.11 -25.16
N LEU A 30 18.13 -36.46 -26.21
CA LEU A 30 17.01 -36.90 -27.05
C LEU A 30 15.95 -37.81 -26.41
N VAL A 31 14.89 -37.21 -25.85
CA VAL A 31 13.55 -37.81 -25.84
C VAL A 31 12.52 -36.73 -26.21
N LYS A 32 11.79 -37.00 -27.28
CA LYS A 32 10.66 -36.22 -27.79
C LYS A 32 9.44 -36.55 -26.92
N SER A 33 8.85 -35.59 -26.21
CA SER A 33 7.39 -35.44 -25.95
C SER A 33 7.06 -34.68 -24.65
N ARG A 34 5.96 -33.91 -24.70
CA ARG A 34 5.11 -33.47 -23.56
C ARG A 34 5.64 -32.38 -22.58
N GLY A 35 6.63 -31.56 -22.95
CA GLY A 35 7.05 -30.41 -22.15
C GLY A 35 6.29 -29.10 -22.44
N ASP A 36 6.13 -28.74 -23.71
CA ASP A 36 5.64 -27.40 -24.08
C ASP A 36 4.14 -27.20 -23.87
N ALA A 37 3.36 -28.29 -23.87
CA ALA A 37 1.94 -28.22 -23.53
C ALA A 37 1.71 -27.95 -22.02
N ASN A 38 2.64 -28.36 -21.14
CA ASN A 38 2.50 -28.18 -19.71
C ASN A 38 2.88 -26.78 -19.25
N VAL A 39 3.87 -26.13 -19.87
CA VAL A 39 4.20 -24.73 -19.54
C VAL A 39 3.08 -23.79 -20.03
N ILE A 40 2.53 -24.06 -21.22
CA ILE A 40 1.36 -23.32 -21.71
C ILE A 40 0.10 -23.66 -20.89
N ALA A 41 -0.07 -24.89 -20.40
CA ALA A 41 -1.20 -25.28 -19.56
C ALA A 41 -1.08 -24.81 -18.10
N GLU A 42 0.12 -24.67 -17.53
CA GLU A 42 0.34 -24.06 -16.21
C GLU A 42 0.12 -22.54 -16.24
N ILE A 43 0.56 -21.88 -17.32
CA ILE A 43 0.29 -20.47 -17.54
C ILE A 43 -1.19 -20.24 -17.84
N LYS A 44 -1.84 -21.09 -18.65
CA LYS A 44 -3.30 -21.01 -18.90
C LYS A 44 -4.15 -21.45 -17.72
N GLY A 45 -3.66 -22.34 -16.85
CA GLY A 45 -4.35 -22.80 -15.64
C GLY A 45 -4.39 -21.76 -14.53
N LYS A 46 -3.40 -20.85 -14.49
CA LYS A 46 -3.43 -19.64 -13.64
C LYS A 46 -4.12 -18.43 -14.29
N LEU A 47 -4.38 -18.47 -15.60
CA LEU A 47 -5.02 -17.38 -16.34
C LEU A 47 -6.50 -17.60 -16.65
N ASN A 48 -7.00 -18.84 -16.64
CA ASN A 48 -8.39 -19.13 -16.97
C ASN A 48 -8.96 -20.16 -16.00
N GLN A 49 -9.62 -19.71 -14.92
CA GLN A 49 -10.89 -20.33 -14.49
C GLN A 49 -11.67 -19.64 -13.37
N THR A 50 -11.17 -18.59 -12.73
CA THR A 50 -11.99 -17.71 -11.90
C THR A 50 -11.46 -16.30 -12.02
N GLY A 51 -12.33 -15.32 -12.28
CA GLY A 51 -11.96 -13.91 -12.44
C GLY A 51 -11.44 -13.28 -11.14
N TYR A 52 -10.22 -13.63 -10.76
CA TYR A 52 -9.45 -12.92 -9.74
C TYR A 52 -9.10 -11.55 -10.30
N ASN A 53 -9.45 -10.52 -9.53
CA ASN A 53 -9.52 -9.15 -9.97
C ASN A 53 -8.10 -8.67 -10.35
N LEU A 54 -7.95 -7.91 -11.43
CA LEU A 54 -6.65 -7.27 -11.75
C LEU A 54 -6.16 -6.45 -10.56
N ASN A 55 -7.10 -5.88 -9.79
CA ASN A 55 -6.86 -5.16 -8.55
C ASN A 55 -6.18 -6.03 -7.48
N ASP A 56 -6.66 -7.26 -7.24
CA ASP A 56 -6.06 -8.17 -6.24
C ASP A 56 -4.58 -8.44 -6.58
N ARG A 57 -4.27 -8.63 -7.87
CA ARG A 57 -2.89 -8.79 -8.33
C ARG A 57 -2.05 -7.52 -8.15
N LEU A 58 -2.66 -6.34 -8.30
CA LEU A 58 -1.97 -5.07 -8.09
C LEU A 58 -1.71 -4.81 -6.59
N GLU A 59 -2.65 -5.21 -5.73
CA GLU A 59 -2.55 -5.20 -4.26
C GLU A 59 -1.41 -6.10 -3.81
N ASP A 60 -1.45 -7.39 -4.17
CA ASP A 60 -0.40 -8.36 -3.84
C ASP A 60 1.00 -7.91 -4.29
N ASN A 61 1.11 -7.41 -5.52
CA ASN A 61 2.37 -6.90 -6.04
C ASN A 61 2.86 -5.68 -5.27
N LEU A 62 1.96 -4.75 -4.90
CA LEU A 62 2.35 -3.57 -4.14
C LEU A 62 2.77 -3.94 -2.72
N THR A 63 2.01 -4.79 -2.03
CA THR A 63 2.33 -5.32 -0.71
C THR A 63 3.70 -6.01 -0.72
N GLY A 64 3.88 -6.95 -1.64
CA GLY A 64 5.14 -7.70 -1.78
C GLY A 64 6.33 -6.80 -2.11
N ASN A 65 6.18 -5.86 -3.05
CA ASN A 65 7.26 -4.93 -3.39
C ASN A 65 7.60 -3.99 -2.24
N PHE A 66 6.60 -3.42 -1.56
CA PHE A 66 6.82 -2.45 -0.50
C PHE A 66 7.44 -3.11 0.74
N PHE A 67 6.74 -4.05 1.36
CA PHE A 67 7.20 -4.70 2.59
C PHE A 67 8.36 -5.66 2.34
N GLY A 68 8.35 -6.36 1.21
CA GLY A 68 9.41 -7.30 0.83
C GLY A 68 10.74 -6.61 0.53
N THR A 69 10.73 -5.33 0.12
CA THR A 69 11.95 -4.54 -0.05
C THR A 69 12.39 -3.90 1.28
N LEU A 70 11.45 -3.36 2.08
CA LEU A 70 11.78 -2.76 3.36
C LEU A 70 12.37 -3.75 4.38
N ARG A 71 12.10 -5.05 4.26
CA ARG A 71 12.67 -6.09 5.15
C ARG A 71 14.20 -6.14 5.17
N TYR A 72 14.86 -5.54 4.17
CA TYR A 72 16.33 -5.44 4.08
C TYR A 72 16.90 -4.23 4.82
N ILE A 73 16.07 -3.34 5.35
CA ILE A 73 16.45 -2.20 6.18
C ILE A 73 16.02 -2.50 7.63
N PRO A 74 16.86 -2.21 8.65
CA PRO A 74 16.44 -2.33 10.04
C PRO A 74 15.12 -1.63 10.32
N PHE A 75 14.23 -2.27 11.10
CA PHE A 75 12.85 -1.79 11.32
C PHE A 75 12.88 -0.36 11.86
N ASP A 76 13.77 -0.14 12.83
CA ASP A 76 13.99 1.11 13.54
C ASP A 76 14.41 2.29 12.65
N LEU A 77 15.00 2.02 11.48
CA LEU A 77 15.50 3.04 10.55
C LEU A 77 14.47 3.46 9.51
N ALA A 78 13.59 2.55 9.09
CA ALA A 78 12.62 2.81 8.01
C ALA A 78 11.18 2.52 8.43
N LEU A 79 10.74 1.25 8.41
CA LEU A 79 9.33 0.90 8.57
C LEU A 79 8.72 1.46 9.87
N ARG A 80 9.46 1.42 10.99
CA ARG A 80 8.99 2.01 12.25
C ARG A 80 8.67 3.49 12.10
N LYS A 81 9.56 4.27 11.46
CA LYS A 81 9.40 5.72 11.28
C LYS A 81 8.22 6.04 10.37
N ILE A 82 8.06 5.25 9.30
CA ILE A 82 6.93 5.37 8.37
C ILE A 82 5.62 5.15 9.11
N LEU A 83 5.52 4.07 9.88
CA LEU A 83 4.30 3.75 10.61
C LEU A 83 4.05 4.71 11.78
N SER A 84 5.06 5.03 12.58
CA SER A 84 4.88 5.94 13.72
C SER A 84 4.50 7.36 13.30
N GLY A 85 4.97 7.82 12.13
CA GLY A 85 4.68 9.16 11.61
C GLY A 85 3.38 9.25 10.82
N GLY A 86 2.96 8.16 10.16
CA GLY A 86 1.86 8.19 9.20
C GLY A 86 0.55 7.51 9.67
N VAL A 87 0.58 6.70 10.73
CA VAL A 87 -0.59 5.93 11.18
C VAL A 87 -1.59 6.80 11.95
N TYR A 88 -2.87 6.62 11.63
CA TYR A 88 -4.01 7.14 12.39
C TYR A 88 -4.77 5.99 13.08
N PRO A 89 -5.20 6.14 14.35
CA PRO A 89 -4.98 7.29 15.21
C PRO A 89 -3.52 7.37 15.68
N SER A 90 -3.05 8.58 16.01
CA SER A 90 -1.65 8.81 16.37
C SER A 90 -1.19 8.00 17.58
N GLU A 91 -2.08 7.72 18.53
CA GLU A 91 -1.79 6.84 19.68
C GLU A 91 -1.34 5.44 19.24
N THR A 92 -1.90 4.91 18.15
CA THR A 92 -1.44 3.63 17.59
C THR A 92 -0.09 3.78 16.90
N GLY A 93 0.16 4.92 16.23
CA GLY A 93 1.48 5.28 15.72
C GLY A 93 2.54 5.33 16.83
N ASP A 94 2.23 5.93 17.98
CA ASP A 94 3.12 6.00 19.14
C ASP A 94 3.44 4.60 19.71
N LYS A 95 2.43 3.71 19.79
CA LYS A 95 2.62 2.31 20.19
C LYS A 95 3.57 1.57 19.24
N ILE A 96 3.42 1.79 17.93
CA ILE A 96 4.34 1.22 16.93
C ILE A 96 5.74 1.84 17.06
N GLY A 97 5.83 3.14 17.35
CA GLY A 97 7.09 3.83 17.61
C GLY A 97 7.88 3.29 18.80
N GLY A 98 7.19 2.69 19.78
CA GLY A 98 7.80 2.01 20.93
C GLY A 98 8.39 0.62 20.63
N ILE A 99 8.10 0.04 19.47
CA ILE A 99 8.69 -1.23 19.05
C ILE A 99 10.16 -0.98 18.69
N SER A 100 11.06 -1.82 19.17
CA SER A 100 12.45 -1.83 18.72
C SER A 100 12.77 -3.19 18.14
N ALA A 101 13.20 -3.19 16.89
CA ALA A 101 13.69 -4.36 16.20
C ALA A 101 14.82 -3.96 15.24
N ASP A 102 15.91 -4.72 15.25
CA ASP A 102 16.98 -4.55 14.27
C ASP A 102 16.52 -5.17 12.93
N PHE A 103 17.01 -6.37 12.61
CA PHE A 103 16.57 -7.12 11.45
C PHE A 103 15.21 -7.77 11.75
N TRP A 104 14.21 -7.47 10.92
CA TRP A 104 12.82 -7.90 11.09
C TRP A 104 12.30 -8.74 9.92
N GLY A 105 13.19 -9.14 9.00
CA GLY A 105 12.78 -9.90 7.81
C GLY A 105 12.25 -11.30 8.11
N ASP A 106 12.56 -11.86 9.27
CA ASP A 106 11.97 -13.10 9.81
C ASP A 106 10.70 -12.86 10.64
N LYS A 107 10.35 -11.60 10.89
CA LYS A 107 9.16 -11.20 11.66
C LYS A 107 7.95 -10.93 10.79
N ILE A 108 8.09 -10.94 9.46
CA ILE A 108 6.99 -10.76 8.51
C ILE A 108 6.64 -12.08 7.83
N GLU A 109 5.36 -12.42 7.83
CA GLU A 109 4.78 -13.52 7.05
C GLU A 109 3.80 -12.94 6.03
N PHE A 110 3.94 -13.31 4.76
CA PHE A 110 3.04 -12.86 3.68
C PHE A 110 1.98 -13.93 3.43
N TRP A 111 0.72 -13.50 3.33
CA TRP A 111 -0.43 -14.36 3.07
C TRP A 111 -0.48 -15.62 3.97
N PRO A 112 -0.32 -15.51 5.31
CA PRO A 112 -0.48 -16.67 6.17
C PRO A 112 -1.90 -17.22 6.05
N TYR A 113 -1.99 -18.53 5.87
CA TYR A 113 -3.26 -19.22 5.77
C TYR A 113 -3.97 -19.27 7.14
N ASP A 114 -5.23 -18.84 7.17
CA ASP A 114 -6.16 -19.07 8.28
C ASP A 114 -7.48 -19.65 7.74
N THR A 115 -8.21 -20.37 8.60
CA THR A 115 -9.55 -20.90 8.29
C THR A 115 -10.56 -19.86 7.84
N GLU A 116 -10.41 -18.60 8.24
CA GLU A 116 -11.28 -17.50 7.84
C GLU A 116 -10.79 -16.76 6.60
N GLY A 117 -9.52 -16.89 6.19
CA GLY A 117 -8.98 -16.15 5.05
C GLY A 117 -7.46 -16.06 5.06
N GLU A 118 -6.93 -15.23 4.18
CA GLU A 118 -5.52 -14.91 4.06
C GLU A 118 -5.39 -13.39 4.25
N ILE A 119 -4.69 -12.97 5.31
CA ILE A 119 -4.34 -11.57 5.54
C ILE A 119 -3.09 -11.25 4.72
N ASP A 120 -2.97 -10.04 4.16
CA ASP A 120 -1.88 -9.74 3.21
C ASP A 120 -0.49 -9.91 3.83
N ALA A 121 -0.33 -9.44 5.07
CA ALA A 121 0.87 -9.70 5.84
C ALA A 121 0.63 -9.66 7.35
N LEU A 122 1.46 -10.38 8.09
CA LEU A 122 1.44 -10.43 9.54
C LEU A 122 2.84 -10.20 10.11
N LEU A 123 2.97 -9.21 11.00
CA LEU A 123 4.20 -8.89 11.71
C LEU A 123 4.16 -9.43 13.14
N HIS A 124 5.18 -10.20 13.51
CA HIS A 124 5.34 -10.84 14.80
C HIS A 124 6.49 -10.24 15.61
N PHE A 125 6.24 -9.18 16.37
CA PHE A 125 7.21 -8.68 17.35
C PHE A 125 7.05 -9.36 18.72
N ASP A 126 7.96 -9.07 19.63
CA ASP A 126 8.00 -9.71 20.95
C ASP A 126 6.70 -9.45 21.74
N ASP A 127 6.27 -8.19 21.81
CA ASP A 127 5.06 -7.78 22.56
C ASP A 127 3.91 -7.27 21.68
N THR A 128 4.09 -7.25 20.35
CA THR A 128 3.11 -6.69 19.41
C THR A 128 2.91 -7.58 18.18
N ILE A 129 1.66 -7.74 17.77
CA ILE A 129 1.26 -8.30 16.47
C ILE A 129 0.63 -7.19 15.63
N ILE A 130 1.07 -7.05 14.37
CA ILE A 130 0.47 -6.13 13.41
C ILE A 130 0.01 -6.93 12.20
N GLY A 131 -1.31 -7.06 12.01
CA GLY A 131 -1.89 -7.55 10.77
C GLY A 131 -2.01 -6.40 9.77
N ILE A 132 -1.72 -6.66 8.51
CA ILE A 132 -1.73 -5.67 7.43
C ILE A 132 -2.75 -6.10 6.39
N GLU A 133 -3.68 -5.21 6.06
CA GLU A 133 -4.64 -5.36 4.97
C GLU A 133 -4.48 -4.15 4.04
N VAL A 134 -4.28 -4.41 2.75
CA VAL A 134 -3.97 -3.44 1.70
C VAL A 134 -5.12 -3.35 0.71
N LYS A 135 -5.44 -2.12 0.30
CA LYS A 135 -6.29 -1.81 -0.84
C LYS A 135 -5.59 -0.85 -1.79
N TYR A 136 -5.59 -1.19 -3.08
CA TYR A 136 -4.96 -0.39 -4.13
C TYR A 136 -5.98 0.51 -4.86
N ALA A 137 -7.20 -0.01 -5.10
CA ALA A 137 -8.08 0.51 -6.15
C ALA A 137 -9.48 0.94 -5.68
N SER A 138 -9.57 1.74 -4.62
CA SER A 138 -10.81 2.46 -4.32
C SER A 138 -10.81 3.80 -5.07
N GLY A 139 -11.25 3.79 -6.34
CA GLY A 139 -11.68 5.00 -7.08
C GLY A 139 -10.81 5.54 -8.23
N LEU A 140 -9.69 4.91 -8.62
CA LEU A 140 -8.77 5.44 -9.66
C LEU A 140 -8.49 4.52 -10.86
N SER A 141 -9.40 3.62 -11.22
CA SER A 141 -9.29 2.92 -12.52
C SER A 141 -9.79 3.83 -13.66
N SER A 142 -8.99 4.81 -14.07
CA SER A 142 -9.28 5.63 -15.25
C SER A 142 -8.40 5.32 -16.47
N ASP A 143 -7.48 4.36 -16.39
CA ASP A 143 -6.38 4.26 -17.38
C ASP A 143 -6.19 2.88 -18.05
N ASP A 144 -7.16 1.98 -17.98
CA ASP A 144 -7.18 0.81 -18.86
C ASP A 144 -8.59 0.66 -19.46
N ASP A 145 -8.66 0.30 -20.75
CA ASP A 145 -9.82 0.03 -21.61
C ASP A 145 -10.80 -1.04 -21.05
N ILE A 146 -11.30 -0.84 -19.83
CA ILE A 146 -12.39 -1.57 -19.24
C ILE A 146 -13.62 -0.68 -19.43
N ASP A 147 -14.55 -1.19 -20.22
CA ASP A 147 -15.87 -0.60 -20.40
C ASP A 147 -16.52 -0.37 -19.01
N ASN A 148 -16.50 0.88 -18.53
CA ASN A 148 -17.16 1.34 -17.30
C ASN A 148 -18.70 1.33 -17.43
N SER A 149 -19.26 0.58 -18.39
CA SER A 149 -20.70 0.33 -18.50
C SER A 149 -21.25 -0.49 -17.34
N ALA A 150 -20.40 -1.22 -16.61
CA ALA A 150 -20.75 -1.78 -15.30
C ALA A 150 -20.45 -0.73 -14.22
N LYS A 151 -21.45 0.09 -13.87
CA LYS A 151 -21.46 0.83 -12.60
C LYS A 151 -21.32 -0.19 -11.45
N ILE A 152 -20.09 -0.46 -11.01
CA ILE A 152 -19.86 -1.17 -9.76
C ILE A 152 -20.21 -0.14 -8.68
N ASP A 153 -21.29 -0.40 -7.96
CA ASP A 153 -21.79 0.45 -6.90
C ASP A 153 -20.71 0.61 -5.81
N GLU A 154 -20.24 1.83 -5.56
CA GLU A 154 -19.24 2.15 -4.53
C GLU A 154 -19.65 1.59 -3.16
N GLN A 155 -20.97 1.57 -2.88
CA GLN A 155 -21.53 0.99 -1.65
C GLN A 155 -21.22 -0.51 -1.51
N SER A 156 -21.18 -1.24 -2.63
CA SER A 156 -20.88 -2.67 -2.64
C SER A 156 -19.41 -2.97 -2.35
N ILE A 157 -18.49 -2.09 -2.80
CA ILE A 157 -17.04 -2.20 -2.56
C ILE A 157 -16.71 -1.90 -1.10
N GLU A 158 -17.35 -0.87 -0.54
CA GLU A 158 -17.20 -0.52 0.87
C GLU A 158 -17.72 -1.65 1.79
N GLU A 159 -18.87 -2.25 1.46
CA GLU A 159 -19.42 -3.39 2.20
C GLU A 159 -18.50 -4.63 2.16
N GLN A 160 -17.88 -4.91 1.01
CA GLN A 160 -16.88 -5.97 0.90
C GLN A 160 -15.65 -5.70 1.77
N SER A 161 -15.12 -4.48 1.72
CA SER A 161 -13.95 -4.06 2.51
C SER A 161 -14.22 -4.18 4.02
N ARG A 162 -15.43 -3.82 4.47
CA ARG A 162 -15.87 -3.96 5.86
C ARG A 162 -15.90 -5.40 6.35
N ASN A 163 -16.52 -6.28 5.56
CA ASN A 163 -16.64 -7.69 5.89
C ASN A 163 -15.27 -8.36 5.95
N GLN A 164 -14.36 -7.93 5.07
CA GLN A 164 -12.96 -8.32 5.10
C GLN A 164 -12.26 -7.85 6.38
N LEU A 165 -12.30 -6.56 6.72
CA LEU A 165 -11.63 -6.05 7.94
C LEU A 165 -12.12 -6.70 9.25
N SER A 166 -13.42 -6.99 9.35
CA SER A 166 -13.95 -7.73 10.51
C SER A 166 -13.33 -9.13 10.61
N ARG A 167 -13.18 -9.82 9.48
CA ARG A 167 -12.57 -11.14 9.36
C ARG A 167 -11.08 -11.12 9.67
N GLU A 168 -10.34 -10.19 9.07
CA GLU A 168 -8.91 -10.02 9.34
C GLU A 168 -8.65 -9.67 10.81
N SER A 169 -9.57 -8.91 11.45
CA SER A 169 -9.45 -8.66 12.90
C SER A 169 -9.55 -9.92 13.74
N ARG A 170 -10.39 -10.89 13.35
CA ARG A 170 -10.52 -12.17 14.06
C ARG A 170 -9.29 -13.04 13.84
N ILE A 171 -8.70 -13.00 12.64
CA ILE A 171 -7.43 -13.64 12.35
C ILE A 171 -6.36 -13.07 13.29
N VAL A 172 -6.15 -11.74 13.28
CA VAL A 172 -5.18 -11.07 14.17
C VAL A 172 -5.41 -11.37 15.65
N SER A 173 -6.68 -11.41 16.10
CA SER A 173 -7.07 -11.76 17.49
C SER A 173 -6.55 -13.13 17.93
N ARG A 174 -6.47 -14.11 17.02
CA ARG A 174 -5.95 -15.45 17.30
C ARG A 174 -4.44 -15.52 17.48
N HIS A 175 -3.69 -14.50 17.08
CA HIS A 175 -2.22 -14.50 17.15
C HIS A 175 -1.70 -13.83 18.42
N GLY A 176 -0.78 -14.52 19.13
CA GLY A 176 -0.01 -13.95 20.23
C GLY A 176 -0.84 -13.61 21.48
N ALA A 177 -0.98 -14.57 22.39
CA ALA A 177 -1.65 -14.35 23.68
C ALA A 177 -0.90 -13.29 24.52
N GLY A 178 -1.63 -12.31 25.06
CA GLY A 178 -1.08 -11.25 25.91
C GLY A 178 -0.31 -10.14 25.18
N LYS A 179 -0.22 -10.21 23.85
CA LYS A 179 0.43 -9.17 23.03
C LYS A 179 -0.54 -8.05 22.67
N THR A 180 0.01 -6.88 22.40
CA THR A 180 -0.73 -5.80 21.74
C THR A 180 -1.05 -6.22 20.31
N LYS A 181 -2.30 -6.04 19.87
CA LYS A 181 -2.74 -6.45 18.53
C LYS A 181 -3.27 -5.26 17.76
N ILE A 182 -2.71 -5.05 16.58
CA ILE A 182 -3.06 -3.96 15.70
C ILE A 182 -3.48 -4.56 14.35
N LEU A 183 -4.62 -4.14 13.83
CA LEU A 183 -4.99 -4.35 12.44
C LEU A 183 -4.75 -3.01 11.71
N LEU A 184 -3.78 -3.00 10.81
CA LEU A 184 -3.39 -1.84 10.03
C LEU A 184 -3.98 -1.94 8.63
N PHE A 185 -4.92 -1.05 8.34
CA PHE A 185 -5.52 -0.90 7.02
C PHE A 185 -4.75 0.11 6.17
N ILE A 186 -4.35 -0.27 4.97
CA ILE A 186 -3.60 0.59 4.04
C ILE A 186 -4.41 0.78 2.77
N ALA A 187 -4.79 2.01 2.47
CA ALA A 187 -5.55 2.31 1.26
C ALA A 187 -5.20 3.68 0.68
N ASN A 188 -5.92 4.11 -0.34
CA ASN A 188 -5.88 5.51 -0.77
C ASN A 188 -6.52 6.42 0.31
N SER A 189 -6.01 7.65 0.48
CA SER A 189 -6.45 8.63 1.47
C SER A 189 -7.97 8.79 1.57
N ASP A 190 -8.67 8.90 0.43
CA ASP A 190 -10.12 9.14 0.41
C ASP A 190 -10.90 7.97 1.01
N SER A 191 -10.39 6.75 0.85
CA SER A 191 -11.06 5.52 1.28
C SER A 191 -10.67 5.11 2.69
N CYS A 192 -9.44 5.40 3.11
CA CYS A 192 -8.96 5.13 4.46
C CYS A 192 -9.92 5.68 5.52
N ARG A 193 -10.28 6.97 5.42
CA ARG A 193 -11.10 7.64 6.43
C ARG A 193 -12.53 7.11 6.46
N THR A 194 -13.17 7.02 5.30
CA THR A 194 -14.56 6.55 5.17
C THR A 194 -14.73 5.14 5.72
N VAL A 195 -13.85 4.21 5.32
CA VAL A 195 -13.89 2.82 5.79
C VAL A 195 -13.60 2.74 7.28
N TYR A 196 -12.60 3.47 7.78
CA TYR A 196 -12.25 3.47 9.21
C TYR A 196 -13.40 3.99 10.10
N ASP A 197 -13.98 5.14 9.77
CA ASP A 197 -15.05 5.76 10.56
C ASP A 197 -16.29 4.85 10.59
N ASP A 198 -16.67 4.25 9.46
CA ASP A 198 -17.82 3.33 9.41
C ASP A 198 -17.59 2.04 10.22
N VAL A 199 -16.40 1.43 10.10
CA VAL A 199 -16.04 0.22 10.83
C VAL A 199 -16.06 0.46 12.35
N LEU A 200 -15.53 1.61 12.80
CA LEU A 200 -15.57 1.99 14.22
C LEU A 200 -17.00 2.20 14.72
N ASN A 201 -17.83 2.92 13.96
CA ASN A 201 -19.21 3.21 14.35
C ASN A 201 -20.04 1.93 14.55
N ARG A 202 -19.79 0.90 13.74
CA ARG A 202 -20.49 -0.38 13.81
C ARG A 202 -19.94 -1.36 14.85
N LYS A 203 -18.73 -1.12 15.39
CA LYS A 203 -18.09 -1.98 16.40
C LYS A 203 -17.94 -3.45 15.98
N ILE A 204 -17.50 -3.68 14.74
CA ILE A 204 -17.36 -5.02 14.14
C ILE A 204 -15.96 -5.64 14.24
N ILE A 205 -15.02 -4.90 14.84
CA ILE A 205 -13.63 -5.33 15.08
C ILE A 205 -13.55 -6.09 16.41
N SER A 206 -12.71 -7.12 16.46
CA SER A 206 -12.46 -7.90 17.67
C SER A 206 -11.99 -7.00 18.83
N ASN A 207 -12.56 -7.19 20.03
CA ASN A 207 -12.37 -6.28 21.17
C ASN A 207 -10.92 -6.16 21.67
N ASP A 208 -10.08 -7.14 21.36
CA ASP A 208 -8.66 -7.16 21.72
C ASP A 208 -7.74 -6.66 20.61
N VAL A 209 -8.30 -6.20 19.48
CA VAL A 209 -7.57 -5.69 18.31
C VAL A 209 -7.85 -4.20 18.13
N THR A 210 -6.78 -3.40 18.04
CA THR A 210 -6.88 -1.98 17.71
C THR A 210 -6.86 -1.81 16.20
N LEU A 211 -7.92 -1.24 15.62
CA LEU A 211 -7.91 -0.85 14.21
C LEU A 211 -7.15 0.47 14.05
N ALA A 212 -6.30 0.54 13.03
CA ALA A 212 -5.64 1.75 12.59
C ALA A 212 -5.54 1.78 11.06
N TYR A 213 -5.28 2.94 10.49
CA TYR A 213 -5.01 3.05 9.05
C TYR A 213 -3.82 3.95 8.75
N ILE A 214 -3.26 3.77 7.56
CA ILE A 214 -2.30 4.69 6.94
C ILE A 214 -2.57 4.73 5.45
N SER A 215 -2.56 5.90 4.81
CA SER A 215 -2.72 5.95 3.35
C SER A 215 -1.40 5.77 2.60
N TRP A 216 -1.48 5.32 1.35
CA TRP A 216 -0.31 5.28 0.46
C TRP A 216 0.34 6.65 0.27
N GLN A 217 -0.44 7.72 0.28
CA GLN A 217 0.04 9.10 0.27
C GLN A 217 0.83 9.44 1.54
N SER A 218 0.30 9.08 2.72
CA SER A 218 1.02 9.27 3.99
C SER A 218 2.32 8.46 4.03
N ILE A 219 2.31 7.22 3.53
CA ILE A 219 3.53 6.40 3.39
C ILE A 219 4.57 7.12 2.52
N LEU A 220 4.15 7.66 1.37
CA LEU A 220 5.06 8.40 0.48
C LEU A 220 5.66 9.63 1.17
N VAL A 221 4.84 10.40 1.89
CA VAL A 221 5.30 11.57 2.66
C VAL A 221 6.33 11.17 3.71
N GLU A 222 6.09 10.08 4.45
CA GLU A 222 7.05 9.62 5.45
C GLU A 222 8.34 9.05 4.81
N LEU A 223 8.24 8.35 3.68
CA LEU A 223 9.41 7.91 2.92
C LEU A 223 10.29 9.09 2.47
N GLU A 224 9.69 10.16 1.95
CA GLU A 224 10.42 11.35 1.47
C GLU A 224 11.21 12.05 2.58
N LYS A 225 10.76 11.92 3.84
CA LYS A 225 11.47 12.45 5.03
C LYS A 225 12.69 11.60 5.43
N LEU A 226 12.78 10.34 4.99
CA LEU A 226 13.88 9.46 5.36
C LEU A 226 15.17 9.84 4.63
N LYS A 227 16.22 10.04 5.42
CA LYS A 227 17.61 10.14 4.97
C LYS A 227 18.43 9.15 5.77
N LEU A 228 18.99 8.16 5.08
CA LEU A 228 19.75 7.07 5.69
C LEU A 228 21.22 7.18 5.29
N ASP A 229 22.12 7.09 6.26
CA ASP A 229 23.57 7.24 6.02
C ASP A 229 24.15 6.12 5.14
N ASN A 230 23.53 4.93 5.17
CA ASN A 230 23.92 3.80 4.36
C ASN A 230 23.40 3.95 2.93
N ARG A 231 24.32 4.04 1.95
CA ARG A 231 23.97 4.20 0.53
C ARG A 231 23.00 3.14 0.01
N TYR A 232 23.12 1.89 0.47
CA TYR A 232 22.29 0.79 -0.03
C TYR A 232 20.87 0.90 0.51
N TYR A 233 20.71 1.34 1.75
CA TYR A 233 19.38 1.62 2.31
C TYR A 233 18.76 2.83 1.64
N GLN A 234 19.55 3.87 1.35
CA GLN A 234 19.03 5.04 0.64
C GLN A 234 18.52 4.69 -0.77
N VAL A 235 19.23 3.84 -1.52
CA VAL A 235 18.77 3.36 -2.83
C VAL A 235 17.42 2.65 -2.72
N ILE A 236 17.24 1.79 -1.72
CA ILE A 236 15.95 1.13 -1.48
C ILE A 236 14.84 2.14 -1.23
N ILE A 237 15.10 3.16 -0.38
CA ILE A 237 14.11 4.21 -0.10
C ILE A 237 13.77 4.99 -1.38
N ASP A 238 14.77 5.38 -2.17
CA ASP A 238 14.57 6.13 -3.40
C ASP A 238 13.81 5.34 -4.48
N ASP A 239 14.07 4.03 -4.58
CA ASP A 239 13.33 3.11 -5.46
C ASP A 239 11.87 2.98 -5.03
N LEU A 240 11.60 2.86 -3.72
CA LEU A 240 10.24 2.81 -3.18
C LEU A 240 9.48 4.12 -3.41
N ILE A 241 10.14 5.27 -3.23
CA ILE A 241 9.57 6.58 -3.57
C ILE A 241 9.18 6.60 -5.06
N SER A 242 10.10 6.18 -5.94
CA SER A 242 9.87 6.18 -7.39
C SER A 242 8.72 5.25 -7.79
N LEU A 243 8.62 4.08 -7.15
CA LEU A 243 7.51 3.14 -7.33
C LEU A 243 6.17 3.76 -6.96
N LEU A 244 6.05 4.37 -5.78
CA LEU A 244 4.79 4.95 -5.30
C LEU A 244 4.38 6.18 -6.14
N LYS A 245 5.34 7.00 -6.57
CA LYS A 245 5.07 8.11 -7.50
C LYS A 245 4.56 7.63 -8.84
N LYS A 246 5.21 6.61 -9.41
CA LYS A 246 4.77 5.99 -10.67
C LYS A 246 3.36 5.40 -10.58
N LYS A 247 2.96 4.96 -9.38
CA LYS A 247 1.60 4.46 -9.09
C LYS A 247 0.57 5.56 -8.83
N GLY A 248 0.96 6.84 -8.86
CA GLY A 248 0.04 7.97 -8.73
C GLY A 248 -0.31 8.35 -7.28
N PHE A 249 0.46 7.89 -6.29
CA PHE A 249 0.21 8.23 -4.88
C PHE A 249 0.78 9.59 -4.44
N GLU A 250 1.16 10.46 -5.38
CA GLU A 250 1.53 11.82 -5.04
C GLU A 250 0.29 12.60 -4.61
N SER A 251 0.32 13.16 -3.39
CA SER A 251 -0.68 14.12 -2.96
C SER A 251 -0.36 15.49 -3.54
N PHE A 252 -1.39 16.29 -3.76
CA PHE A 252 -1.23 17.71 -4.02
C PHE A 252 -0.37 18.36 -2.93
N LYS A 253 0.73 19.03 -3.31
CA LYS A 253 1.71 19.58 -2.37
C LYS A 253 1.49 21.06 -2.07
N ASP A 254 1.17 21.86 -3.08
CA ASP A 254 0.95 23.31 -2.93
C ASP A 254 0.30 23.93 -4.17
N MET A 255 -0.48 25.00 -4.01
CA MET A 255 -0.92 25.88 -5.10
C MET A 255 0.07 27.03 -5.15
N ASN A 256 1.22 26.82 -5.79
CA ASN A 256 2.17 27.89 -6.01
C ASN A 256 1.70 28.74 -7.19
N VAL A 257 0.72 29.62 -6.94
CA VAL A 257 0.21 30.54 -7.94
C VAL A 257 1.04 31.82 -7.87
N GLN A 258 1.99 31.96 -8.80
CA GLN A 258 2.66 33.24 -9.04
C GLN A 258 1.67 34.17 -9.73
N PHE A 259 0.84 34.86 -8.96
CA PHE A 259 0.07 35.98 -9.49
C PHE A 259 1.01 37.19 -9.60
N ASP A 260 1.37 37.55 -10.82
CA ASP A 260 1.91 38.88 -11.15
C ASP A 260 0.73 39.86 -11.35
N VAL A 261 -0.20 39.85 -10.37
CA VAL A 261 -1.43 40.63 -10.40
C VAL A 261 -1.48 41.46 -9.13
N ASP A 262 -1.58 42.78 -9.28
CA ASP A 262 -1.86 43.69 -8.18
C ASP A 262 -3.20 43.28 -7.55
N ILE A 263 -3.14 42.55 -6.44
CA ILE A 263 -4.32 42.23 -5.63
C ILE A 263 -4.79 43.56 -5.03
N ASP A 264 -5.83 44.13 -5.61
CA ASP A 264 -6.54 45.27 -5.03
C ASP A 264 -7.14 44.83 -3.70
N GLN A 265 -6.48 45.22 -2.60
CA GLN A 265 -6.89 44.90 -1.23
C GLN A 265 -8.28 45.47 -0.87
N THR A 266 -8.85 46.32 -1.72
CA THR A 266 -10.20 46.87 -1.53
C THR A 266 -11.29 46.08 -2.25
N SER A 267 -10.91 45.12 -3.10
CA SER A 267 -11.82 44.27 -3.87
C SER A 267 -11.90 42.87 -3.25
N PHE A 268 -12.78 42.68 -2.25
CA PHE A 268 -13.09 41.38 -1.67
C PHE A 268 -14.54 40.98 -1.93
N TYR A 269 -14.77 39.69 -2.21
CA TYR A 269 -16.12 39.11 -2.17
C TYR A 269 -16.54 38.96 -0.71
N SER A 270 -17.57 39.69 -0.28
CA SER A 270 -18.22 39.47 1.00
C SER A 270 -19.47 38.61 0.80
N PHE A 271 -19.48 37.42 1.40
CA PHE A 271 -20.71 36.64 1.54
C PHE A 271 -21.42 37.11 2.81
N GLY A 272 -22.15 38.22 2.70
CA GLY A 272 -23.09 38.63 3.72
C GLY A 272 -24.31 37.71 3.69
N ALA A 273 -24.71 37.15 4.83
CA ALA A 273 -26.01 36.51 4.97
C ALA A 273 -27.10 37.60 4.84
N THR A 274 -27.57 37.81 3.62
CA THR A 274 -28.84 38.51 3.35
C THR A 274 -29.95 37.47 3.36
N ASP A 275 -30.82 37.55 4.35
CA ASP A 275 -32.11 36.85 4.33
C ASP A 275 -32.85 37.27 3.05
N SER A 276 -33.06 36.30 2.15
CA SER A 276 -33.57 36.43 0.77
C SER A 276 -32.61 37.05 -0.25
N LEU A 277 -32.00 36.18 -1.07
CA LEU A 277 -31.46 36.51 -2.37
C LEU A 277 -32.39 35.89 -3.42
N ASP A 278 -33.26 36.69 -4.02
CA ASP A 278 -33.86 36.36 -5.32
C ASP A 278 -32.72 36.36 -6.35
N PHE A 279 -32.18 35.18 -6.63
CA PHE A 279 -31.25 34.96 -7.73
C PHE A 279 -32.01 35.07 -9.05
N ASN A 280 -32.05 36.27 -9.63
CA ASN A 280 -32.54 36.44 -10.99
C ASN A 280 -31.35 36.43 -11.96
N ILE A 281 -30.93 35.23 -12.37
CA ILE A 281 -30.00 35.06 -13.48
C ILE A 281 -30.78 35.41 -14.74
N LYS A 282 -30.65 36.65 -15.23
CA LYS A 282 -31.01 36.95 -16.61
C LYS A 282 -30.01 36.29 -17.54
N MET A 283 -30.27 35.03 -17.87
CA MET A 283 -29.71 34.43 -19.07
C MET A 283 -30.56 34.89 -20.25
N ASP A 284 -30.05 35.87 -21.02
CA ASP A 284 -30.62 36.23 -22.32
C ASP A 284 -30.19 35.25 -23.44
N SER A 285 -29.55 34.13 -23.09
CA SER A 285 -29.23 33.05 -24.03
C SER A 285 -29.99 31.79 -23.67
N THR A 286 -30.89 31.36 -24.57
CA THR A 286 -31.50 30.03 -24.54
C THR A 286 -30.40 29.01 -24.81
N ILE A 287 -30.00 28.26 -23.78
CA ILE A 287 -29.04 27.15 -23.93
C ILE A 287 -29.82 25.95 -24.45
N GLU A 288 -29.48 25.48 -25.64
CA GLU A 288 -29.96 24.18 -26.14
C GLU A 288 -29.17 23.06 -25.47
N GLY A 289 -29.88 22.06 -24.94
CA GLY A 289 -29.24 20.85 -24.42
C GLY A 289 -28.50 20.10 -25.52
N ASP A 290 -27.41 19.44 -25.15
CA ASP A 290 -26.51 18.61 -25.98
C ASP A 290 -25.38 19.31 -26.76
N LEU A 291 -25.03 20.55 -26.41
CA LEU A 291 -23.82 21.19 -26.93
C LEU A 291 -22.76 21.42 -25.84
N HIS A 292 -21.51 21.08 -26.18
CA HIS A 292 -20.34 21.40 -25.36
C HIS A 292 -19.93 22.85 -25.58
N TYR A 293 -19.82 23.61 -24.49
CA TYR A 293 -19.34 24.98 -24.47
C TYR A 293 -17.96 25.02 -23.82
N GLU A 294 -16.97 25.52 -24.53
CA GLU A 294 -15.66 25.84 -23.97
C GLU A 294 -15.61 27.34 -23.62
N PHE A 295 -15.11 27.64 -22.43
CA PHE A 295 -14.82 28.99 -22.00
C PHE A 295 -13.32 29.21 -22.11
N SER A 296 -12.93 30.12 -23.01
CA SER A 296 -11.56 30.63 -23.15
C SER A 296 -11.27 31.72 -22.14
#